data_AF-A0A954I2T2-F1
#
_entry.id   AF-A0A954I2T2-F1
#
_cell.length_a   1.000
_cell.length_b   1.000
_cell.length_c   1.000
_cell.angle_alpha   90.00
_cell.angle_beta   90.00
_cell.angle_gamma   90.00
#
_symmetry.space_group_name_H-M   'P 1'
#
loop_
_entity.id
_entity.type
_entity.pdbx_description
1 polymer ?
#
loop_
_entity_poly.entity_id
_entity_poly.type
_entity_poly.pdbx_seq_one_letter_code
_entity_poly.pdbx_strand_id
1 'polypeptide(L)'
;MASGTSVVADDDQHAELEFTLTVLPLLKEKCLGCHGGDPRDVKGEYSVLDRERLLKGGESGDPAIVPGDAEAGTLLAAVRWDGLEMPPKENDRLTDAQIAVIARWIEAGAPWPDEATQARYRDEANRMAVTADGVRFDTSGGTSAEWTNRRYQPDDLWAFQPVRPMTMDQQRSRLAESGLKVSDEDFTAKVVDALIQRRIDEAGLTAAPRADPRTLIRRATFDLHGLPPAPEEVETFVAASARDPRGAWEALIERLLASPRYGERWGRHWLDVTRYADTGGMSNDYERSNMWRYRDYVVRAFNSDKPYDAFVIEQLAGDELADQSVRERTSGSEA
;
A
#
# COMPACT_ATOMS: atom_id res chain seq x y z
N MET A 1 -16.05 8.59 54.26
CA MET A 1 -16.72 7.58 53.42
C MET A 1 -17.69 8.36 52.53
N ALA A 2 -17.65 8.38 51.20
CA ALA A 2 -17.04 7.52 50.22
C ALA A 2 -16.61 8.35 48.99
N SER A 3 -15.47 8.01 48.39
CA SER A 3 -15.06 8.47 47.06
C SER A 3 -14.18 7.36 46.49
N GLY A 4 -14.80 6.45 45.73
CA GLY A 4 -14.13 5.25 45.21
C GLY A 4 -14.78 4.67 43.95
N THR A 5 -15.76 5.34 43.34
CA THR A 5 -16.60 4.78 42.28
C THR A 5 -16.21 5.23 40.86
N SER A 6 -15.14 6.02 40.70
CA SER A 6 -14.78 6.61 39.40
C SER A 6 -13.64 5.90 38.65
N VAL A 7 -12.78 5.13 39.33
CA VAL A 7 -11.62 4.48 38.70
C VAL A 7 -12.03 3.14 38.07
N VAL A 8 -12.83 2.34 38.79
CA VAL A 8 -13.27 1.00 38.33
C VAL A 8 -14.15 1.08 37.08
N ALA A 9 -15.00 2.11 36.96
CA ALA A 9 -15.87 2.27 35.80
C ALA A 9 -15.11 2.70 34.53
N ASP A 10 -13.96 3.37 34.68
CA ASP A 10 -13.08 3.78 33.57
C ASP A 10 -12.27 2.57 33.08
N ASP A 11 -11.77 1.75 34.01
CA ASP A 11 -11.03 0.52 33.73
C ASP A 11 -11.92 -0.54 33.04
N ASP A 12 -13.16 -0.74 33.50
CA ASP A 12 -14.11 -1.68 32.88
C ASP A 12 -14.47 -1.24 31.44
N GLN A 13 -14.73 0.06 31.23
CA GLN A 13 -15.02 0.60 29.89
C GLN A 13 -13.82 0.45 28.95
N HIS A 14 -12.60 0.67 29.46
CA HIS A 14 -11.39 0.48 28.69
C HIS A 14 -11.21 -0.98 28.25
N ALA A 15 -11.44 -1.94 29.16
CA ALA A 15 -11.33 -3.36 28.86
C ALA A 15 -12.43 -3.85 27.90
N GLU A 16 -13.66 -3.34 28.02
CA GLU A 16 -14.73 -3.62 27.05
C GLU A 16 -14.42 -3.07 25.65
N LEU A 17 -13.81 -1.88 25.59
CA LEU A 17 -13.39 -1.25 24.35
C LEU A 17 -12.25 -2.04 23.68
N GLU A 18 -11.22 -2.41 24.44
CA GLU A 18 -10.09 -3.25 23.98
C GLU A 18 -10.58 -4.63 23.52
N PHE A 19 -11.54 -5.22 24.24
CA PHE A 19 -12.18 -6.45 23.81
C PHE A 19 -12.86 -6.28 22.44
N THR A 20 -13.71 -5.26 22.31
CA THR A 20 -14.55 -5.06 21.13
C THR A 20 -13.73 -4.77 19.88
N LEU A 21 -12.70 -3.94 20.00
CA LEU A 21 -11.92 -3.43 18.87
C LEU A 21 -10.71 -4.29 18.52
N THR A 22 -10.16 -5.04 19.49
CA THR A 22 -8.90 -5.76 19.29
C THR A 22 -9.02 -7.25 19.58
N VAL A 23 -9.47 -7.65 20.77
CA VAL A 23 -9.53 -9.09 21.15
C VAL A 23 -10.54 -9.87 20.30
N LEU A 24 -11.76 -9.35 20.14
CA LEU A 24 -12.82 -10.04 19.41
C LEU A 24 -12.47 -10.25 17.92
N PRO A 25 -11.94 -9.25 17.18
CA PRO A 25 -11.40 -9.49 15.85
C PRO A 25 -10.28 -10.54 15.81
N LEU A 26 -9.34 -10.52 16.77
CA LEU A 26 -8.28 -11.54 16.85
C LEU A 26 -8.84 -12.95 17.04
N LEU A 27 -9.81 -13.13 17.94
CA LEU A 27 -10.49 -14.42 18.13
C LEU A 27 -11.24 -14.85 16.86
N LYS A 28 -11.88 -13.91 16.16
CA LYS A 28 -12.59 -14.18 14.90
C LYS A 28 -11.64 -14.63 13.79
N GLU A 29 -10.50 -13.96 13.65
CA GLU A 29 -9.53 -14.23 12.59
C GLU A 29 -8.71 -15.49 12.86
N LYS A 30 -8.19 -15.65 14.09
CA LYS A 30 -7.19 -16.68 14.43
C LYS A 30 -7.78 -17.95 15.03
N CYS A 31 -8.98 -17.89 15.62
CA CYS A 31 -9.51 -19.00 16.42
C CYS A 31 -10.83 -19.58 15.87
N LEU A 32 -11.76 -18.74 15.38
CA LEU A 32 -13.10 -19.22 15.00
C LEU A 32 -13.10 -20.27 13.90
N GLY A 33 -12.13 -20.26 12.99
CA GLY A 33 -12.04 -21.26 11.92
C GLY A 33 -12.02 -22.71 12.41
N CYS A 34 -11.52 -22.97 13.64
CA CYS A 34 -11.48 -24.30 14.26
C CYS A 34 -12.17 -24.38 15.63
N HIS A 35 -12.61 -23.26 16.20
CA HIS A 35 -13.19 -23.18 17.55
C HIS A 35 -14.46 -22.32 17.60
N GLY A 36 -15.33 -22.40 16.61
CA GLY A 36 -16.66 -21.78 16.69
C GLY A 36 -17.40 -21.49 15.39
N GLY A 37 -16.75 -21.52 14.23
CA GLY A 37 -17.37 -21.22 12.95
C GLY A 37 -18.43 -22.24 12.54
N ASP A 38 -18.00 -23.37 11.97
CA ASP A 38 -18.88 -24.50 11.65
C ASP A 38 -18.78 -25.53 12.78
N PRO A 39 -19.91 -25.99 13.37
CA PRO A 39 -19.89 -27.05 14.38
C PRO A 39 -19.12 -28.31 13.97
N ARG A 40 -19.01 -28.59 12.66
CA ARG A 40 -18.27 -29.74 12.12
C ARG A 40 -16.74 -29.55 12.14
N ASP A 41 -16.29 -28.30 12.20
CA ASP A 41 -14.87 -27.92 12.19
C ASP A 41 -14.34 -27.63 13.60
N VAL A 42 -15.21 -27.68 14.62
CA VAL A 42 -14.85 -27.47 16.03
C VAL A 42 -13.93 -28.58 16.53
N LYS A 43 -12.75 -28.21 17.04
CA LYS A 43 -11.78 -29.14 17.62
C LYS A 43 -11.73 -29.04 19.15
N GLY A 44 -11.50 -30.18 19.80
CA GLY A 44 -11.26 -30.28 21.25
C GLY A 44 -12.45 -29.86 22.12
N GLU A 45 -13.68 -29.96 21.61
CA GLU A 45 -14.92 -29.48 22.25
C GLU A 45 -14.84 -28.02 22.77
N TYR A 46 -13.91 -27.24 22.21
CA TYR A 46 -13.58 -25.90 22.65
C TYR A 46 -14.16 -24.85 21.70
N SER A 47 -14.77 -23.80 22.26
CA SER A 47 -15.41 -22.74 21.49
C SER A 47 -15.12 -21.35 22.05
N VAL A 48 -14.79 -20.42 21.15
CA VAL A 48 -14.48 -19.01 21.45
C VAL A 48 -15.63 -18.05 21.07
N LEU A 49 -16.84 -18.57 20.83
CA LEU A 49 -18.01 -17.77 20.41
C LEU A 49 -18.57 -16.85 21.50
N ASP A 50 -18.36 -17.21 22.77
CA ASP A 50 -18.90 -16.49 23.91
C ASP A 50 -18.05 -16.74 25.16
N ARG A 51 -18.20 -15.84 26.13
CA ARG A 51 -17.45 -15.88 27.39
C ARG A 51 -17.73 -17.13 28.22
N GLU A 52 -18.97 -17.62 28.26
CA GLU A 52 -19.34 -18.78 29.08
C GLU A 52 -18.58 -20.03 28.63
N ARG A 53 -18.45 -20.24 27.32
CA ARG A 53 -17.68 -21.36 26.77
C ARG A 53 -16.18 -21.24 27.01
N LEU A 54 -15.62 -20.03 26.95
CA LEU A 54 -14.21 -19.80 27.31
C LEU A 54 -13.94 -20.13 28.79
N LEU A 55 -14.87 -19.79 29.68
CA LEU A 55 -14.78 -20.12 31.11
C LEU A 55 -14.95 -21.62 31.38
N LYS A 56 -15.73 -22.32 30.55
CA LYS A 56 -15.90 -23.77 30.66
C LYS A 56 -14.68 -24.55 30.15
N GLY A 57 -14.00 -24.04 29.12
CA GLY A 57 -12.93 -24.77 28.44
C GLY A 57 -13.44 -25.81 27.45
N GLY A 58 -12.55 -26.71 27.04
CA GLY A 58 -12.83 -27.79 26.08
C GLY A 58 -12.72 -29.19 26.70
N GLU A 59 -12.25 -30.15 25.90
CA GLU A 59 -12.05 -31.56 26.29
C GLU A 59 -11.07 -31.74 27.48
N SER A 60 -10.15 -30.79 27.69
CA SER A 60 -9.24 -30.82 28.83
C SER A 60 -9.96 -30.69 30.18
N GLY A 61 -11.16 -30.10 30.20
CA GLY A 61 -11.93 -29.82 31.43
C GLY A 61 -11.44 -28.60 32.24
N ASP A 62 -10.29 -28.03 31.87
CA ASP A 62 -9.74 -26.81 32.47
C ASP A 62 -10.29 -25.55 31.77
N PRO A 63 -10.57 -24.46 32.52
CA PRO A 63 -11.01 -23.20 31.93
C PRO A 63 -9.97 -22.67 30.93
N ALA A 64 -10.42 -22.15 29.79
CA ALA A 64 -9.50 -21.52 28.84
C ALA A 64 -9.03 -20.15 29.34
N ILE A 65 -9.91 -19.43 30.05
CA ILE A 65 -9.59 -18.16 30.68
C ILE A 65 -10.08 -18.16 32.13
N VAL A 66 -9.33 -17.52 33.02
CA VAL A 66 -9.73 -17.27 34.40
C VAL A 66 -9.76 -15.75 34.61
N PRO A 67 -10.94 -15.12 34.77
CA PRO A 67 -11.05 -13.68 34.96
C PRO A 67 -10.18 -13.17 36.12
N GLY A 68 -9.29 -12.22 35.85
CA GLY A 68 -8.37 -11.66 36.83
C GLY A 68 -7.04 -12.40 36.98
N ASP A 69 -6.84 -13.51 36.26
CA ASP A 69 -5.60 -14.30 36.27
C ASP A 69 -5.36 -14.94 34.88
N ALA A 70 -4.57 -14.25 34.04
CA ALA A 70 -4.19 -14.69 32.71
C ALA A 70 -3.50 -16.05 32.69
N GLU A 71 -2.66 -16.32 33.68
CA GLU A 71 -1.76 -17.47 33.67
C GLU A 71 -2.44 -18.74 34.21
N ALA A 72 -3.59 -18.60 34.89
CA ALA A 72 -4.37 -19.73 35.39
C ALA A 72 -5.19 -20.47 34.32
N GLY A 73 -5.40 -19.86 33.14
CA GLY A 73 -6.16 -20.44 32.03
C GLY A 73 -5.29 -21.11 30.96
N THR A 74 -5.88 -22.02 30.18
CA THR A 74 -5.14 -22.75 29.12
C THR A 74 -4.91 -21.93 27.84
N LEU A 75 -5.68 -20.85 27.61
CA LEU A 75 -5.62 -20.06 26.36
C LEU A 75 -4.24 -19.45 26.12
N LEU A 76 -3.65 -18.79 27.12
CA LEU A 76 -2.37 -18.11 26.95
C LEU A 76 -1.20 -19.07 26.76
N ALA A 77 -1.17 -20.17 27.50
CA ALA A 77 -0.20 -21.24 27.27
C ALA A 77 -0.30 -21.75 25.83
N ALA A 78 -1.53 -21.97 25.34
CA ALA A 78 -1.76 -22.45 23.98
C ALA A 78 -1.29 -21.48 22.89
N VAL A 79 -1.57 -20.17 23.03
CA VAL A 79 -1.14 -19.16 22.03
C VAL A 79 0.33 -18.80 22.12
N ARG A 80 0.97 -19.02 23.29
CA ARG A 80 2.42 -18.89 23.45
C ARG A 80 3.19 -20.09 22.93
N TRP A 81 2.49 -21.19 22.63
CA TRP A 81 3.09 -22.50 22.30
C TRP A 81 3.90 -23.07 23.46
N ASP A 82 3.37 -22.94 24.68
CA ASP A 82 3.91 -23.63 25.86
C ASP A 82 3.09 -24.90 26.10
N GLY A 83 3.55 -26.01 25.52
CA GLY A 83 2.88 -27.31 25.55
C GLY A 83 1.88 -27.50 24.40
N LEU A 84 0.72 -26.84 24.46
CA LEU A 84 -0.27 -26.87 23.37
C LEU A 84 0.05 -25.78 22.35
N GLU A 85 0.01 -26.09 21.06
CA GLU A 85 0.37 -25.13 19.99
C GLU A 85 -0.88 -24.67 19.21
N MET A 86 -1.35 -23.46 19.50
CA MET A 86 -2.49 -22.85 18.82
C MET A 86 -2.19 -21.42 18.35
N PRO A 87 -2.62 -21.00 17.14
CA PRO A 87 -3.07 -21.85 16.04
C PRO A 87 -1.96 -22.83 15.59
N PRO A 88 -2.33 -24.00 15.02
CA PRO A 88 -1.37 -25.07 14.72
C PRO A 88 -0.45 -24.79 13.52
N LYS A 89 -0.74 -23.74 12.73
CA LYS A 89 0.09 -23.31 11.61
C LYS A 89 1.00 -22.18 12.10
N GLU A 90 2.31 -22.34 11.92
CA GLU A 90 3.31 -21.35 12.35
C GLU A 90 3.05 -19.96 11.76
N ASN A 91 2.63 -19.88 10.49
CA ASN A 91 2.28 -18.62 9.83
C ASN A 91 1.05 -17.92 10.43
N ASP A 92 0.23 -18.63 11.20
CA ASP A 92 -0.97 -18.10 11.85
C ASP A 92 -0.72 -17.78 13.33
N ARG A 93 0.51 -17.96 13.83
CA ARG A 93 0.88 -17.67 15.21
C ARG A 93 0.66 -16.20 15.54
N LEU A 94 0.18 -15.95 16.76
CA LEU A 94 0.01 -14.60 17.26
C LEU A 94 1.37 -13.96 17.56
N THR A 95 1.45 -12.65 17.35
CA THR A 95 2.63 -11.87 17.76
C THR A 95 2.61 -11.62 19.27
N ASP A 96 3.77 -11.32 19.85
CA ASP A 96 3.87 -10.99 21.28
C ASP A 96 2.93 -9.83 21.69
N ALA A 97 2.75 -8.86 20.80
CA ALA A 97 1.83 -7.74 21.01
C ALA A 97 0.35 -8.20 21.07
N GLN A 98 -0.05 -9.14 20.20
CA GLN A 98 -1.40 -9.71 20.21
C GLN A 98 -1.63 -10.55 21.47
N ILE A 99 -0.64 -11.37 21.87
CA ILE A 99 -0.70 -12.16 23.10
C ILE A 99 -0.82 -11.25 24.33
N ALA A 100 -0.08 -10.14 24.36
CA ALA A 100 -0.14 -9.19 25.47
C ALA A 100 -1.50 -8.49 25.59
N VAL A 101 -2.20 -8.22 24.48
CA VAL A 101 -3.57 -7.68 24.49
C VAL A 101 -4.55 -8.70 25.07
N ILE A 102 -4.46 -9.97 24.66
CA ILE A 102 -5.32 -11.04 25.20
C ILE A 102 -5.10 -11.21 26.70
N ALA A 103 -3.84 -11.20 27.15
CA ALA A 103 -3.51 -11.27 28.57
C ALA A 103 -4.19 -10.13 29.34
N ARG A 104 -3.90 -8.87 28.98
CA ARG A 104 -4.51 -7.70 29.65
C ARG A 104 -6.03 -7.76 29.74
N TRP A 105 -6.70 -8.23 28.69
CA TRP A 105 -8.14 -8.42 28.72
C TRP A 105 -8.59 -9.47 29.75
N ILE A 106 -7.87 -10.58 29.90
CA ILE A 106 -8.14 -11.60 30.92
C ILE A 106 -7.88 -11.04 32.33
N GLU A 107 -6.77 -10.34 32.54
CA GLU A 107 -6.46 -9.61 33.78
C GLU A 107 -7.58 -8.65 34.19
N ALA A 108 -8.18 -7.96 33.22
CA ALA A 108 -9.28 -7.03 33.44
C ALA A 108 -10.64 -7.73 33.69
N GLY A 109 -10.65 -9.05 33.91
CA GLY A 109 -11.86 -9.82 34.20
C GLY A 109 -12.57 -10.38 32.96
N ALA A 110 -11.92 -10.31 31.80
CA ALA A 110 -12.42 -10.78 30.52
C ALA A 110 -13.85 -10.28 30.20
N PRO A 111 -14.11 -8.95 30.22
CA PRO A 111 -15.44 -8.44 29.92
C PRO A 111 -15.86 -8.79 28.48
N TRP A 112 -17.13 -9.13 28.32
CA TRP A 112 -17.74 -9.48 27.04
C TRP A 112 -19.04 -8.69 26.87
N PRO A 113 -18.96 -7.41 26.44
CA PRO A 113 -20.13 -6.56 26.29
C PRO A 113 -21.13 -7.14 25.28
N ASP A 114 -22.40 -6.78 25.39
CA ASP A 114 -23.43 -7.19 24.43
C ASP A 114 -23.25 -6.54 23.05
N GLU A 115 -23.94 -7.07 22.04
CA GLU A 115 -23.80 -6.60 20.66
C GLU A 115 -24.14 -5.10 20.50
N ALA A 116 -25.08 -4.57 21.28
CA ALA A 116 -25.46 -3.17 21.24
C ALA A 116 -24.32 -2.27 21.76
N THR A 117 -23.68 -2.67 22.85
CA THR A 117 -22.53 -1.98 23.44
C THR A 117 -21.31 -2.08 22.52
N GLN A 118 -21.06 -3.26 21.95
CA GLN A 118 -20.01 -3.44 20.96
C GLN A 118 -20.23 -2.56 19.71
N ALA A 119 -21.46 -2.47 19.20
CA ALA A 119 -21.79 -1.62 18.07
C ALA A 119 -21.51 -0.13 18.37
N ARG A 120 -21.89 0.34 19.58
CA ARG A 120 -21.59 1.71 20.03
C ARG A 120 -20.10 2.00 20.03
N TYR A 121 -19.28 1.09 20.58
CA TYR A 121 -17.82 1.25 20.59
C TYR A 121 -17.22 1.26 19.18
N ARG A 122 -17.69 0.38 18.28
CA ARG A 122 -17.27 0.41 16.87
C ARG A 122 -17.63 1.72 16.18
N ASP A 123 -18.84 2.23 16.38
CA ASP A 123 -19.28 3.50 15.79
C ASP A 123 -18.49 4.70 16.32
N GLU A 124 -18.17 4.70 17.60
CA GLU A 124 -17.30 5.71 18.21
C GLU A 124 -15.89 5.67 17.65
N ALA A 125 -15.28 4.48 17.60
CA ALA A 125 -13.98 4.29 16.97
C ALA A 125 -14.01 4.72 15.50
N ASN A 126 -15.04 4.38 14.73
CA ASN A 126 -15.15 4.74 13.32
C ASN A 126 -15.24 6.25 13.09
N ARG A 127 -15.75 7.03 14.05
CA ARG A 127 -15.73 8.51 13.98
C ARG A 127 -14.35 9.11 14.21
N MET A 128 -13.41 8.36 14.79
CA MET A 128 -12.04 8.82 15.02
C MET A 128 -11.16 8.61 13.79
N ALA A 129 -10.53 9.69 13.32
CA ALA A 129 -9.59 9.63 12.20
C ALA A 129 -8.35 8.79 12.52
N VAL A 130 -7.90 8.79 13.77
CA VAL A 130 -6.70 8.08 14.25
C VAL A 130 -7.04 7.29 15.51
N THR A 131 -6.62 6.04 15.57
CA THR A 131 -6.67 5.18 16.76
C THR A 131 -5.33 4.44 16.91
N ALA A 132 -5.19 3.61 17.95
CA ALA A 132 -4.01 2.76 18.12
C ALA A 132 -3.78 1.80 16.95
N ASP A 133 -4.85 1.34 16.29
CA ASP A 133 -4.80 0.43 15.14
C ASP A 133 -4.43 1.12 13.81
N GLY A 134 -4.28 2.46 13.82
CA GLY A 134 -3.88 3.25 12.66
C GLY A 134 -4.88 4.32 12.26
N VAL A 135 -4.75 4.78 11.02
CA VAL A 135 -5.50 5.92 10.49
C VAL A 135 -6.58 5.47 9.49
N ARG A 136 -7.72 6.17 9.49
CA ARG A 136 -8.69 6.05 8.41
C ARG A 136 -8.23 6.89 7.23
N PHE A 137 -8.38 6.34 6.03
CA PHE A 137 -8.12 7.04 4.78
C PHE A 137 -9.43 7.22 4.03
N ASP A 138 -9.66 8.41 3.50
CA ASP A 138 -10.85 8.69 2.72
C ASP A 138 -10.78 7.91 1.40
N THR A 139 -11.77 7.06 1.18
CA THR A 139 -11.92 6.26 -0.03
C THR A 139 -13.31 6.50 -0.61
N SER A 140 -13.57 6.01 -1.83
CA SER A 140 -14.91 6.00 -2.42
C SER A 140 -15.91 5.08 -1.68
N GLY A 141 -15.48 4.43 -0.59
CA GLY A 141 -16.24 3.41 0.12
C GLY A 141 -15.99 2.00 -0.43
N GLY A 142 -16.33 1.00 0.38
CA GLY A 142 -16.28 -0.41 0.01
C GLY A 142 -17.64 -1.06 -0.07
N THR A 143 -17.67 -2.34 -0.45
CA THR A 143 -18.88 -3.16 -0.44
C THR A 143 -19.31 -3.59 0.97
N SER A 144 -18.47 -3.35 1.99
CA SER A 144 -18.76 -3.66 3.40
C SER A 144 -18.36 -2.51 4.33
N ALA A 145 -18.96 -2.50 5.52
CA ALA A 145 -18.59 -1.56 6.58
C ALA A 145 -17.15 -1.77 7.07
N GLU A 146 -16.68 -3.01 7.09
CA GLU A 146 -15.29 -3.33 7.44
C GLU A 146 -14.31 -2.70 6.44
N TRP A 147 -14.58 -2.83 5.13
CA TRP A 147 -13.73 -2.21 4.11
C TRP A 147 -13.76 -0.69 4.17
N THR A 148 -14.97 -0.12 4.36
CA THR A 148 -15.19 1.33 4.42
C THR A 148 -14.53 1.97 5.66
N ASN A 149 -14.42 1.21 6.75
CA ASN A 149 -13.82 1.68 8.00
C ASN A 149 -12.42 1.09 8.25
N ARG A 150 -11.81 0.47 7.23
CA ARG A 150 -10.47 -0.10 7.33
C ARG A 150 -9.46 0.97 7.76
N ARG A 151 -8.59 0.57 8.68
CA ARG A 151 -7.46 1.38 9.15
C ARG A 151 -6.18 0.92 8.49
N TYR A 152 -5.29 1.87 8.24
CA TYR A 152 -3.99 1.66 7.62
C TYR A 152 -2.91 2.18 8.55
N GLN A 153 -1.73 1.56 8.51
CA GLN A 153 -0.57 2.16 9.14
C GLN A 153 -0.19 3.43 8.37
N PRO A 154 0.14 4.55 9.04
CA PRO A 154 0.54 5.78 8.36
C PRO A 154 1.66 5.56 7.33
N ASP A 155 2.60 4.67 7.64
CA ASP A 155 3.74 4.35 6.78
C ASP A 155 3.32 3.62 5.51
N ASP A 156 2.22 2.87 5.50
CA ASP A 156 1.70 2.17 4.31
C ASP A 156 1.00 3.14 3.34
N LEU A 157 0.62 4.32 3.82
CA LEU A 157 -0.11 5.31 3.02
C LEU A 157 0.81 6.27 2.27
N TRP A 158 2.14 6.12 2.37
CA TRP A 158 3.11 7.08 1.83
C TRP A 158 2.88 7.39 0.33
N ALA A 159 2.53 6.39 -0.47
CA ALA A 159 2.34 6.52 -1.92
C ALA A 159 1.01 7.20 -2.31
N PHE A 160 0.05 7.24 -1.39
CA PHE A 160 -1.26 7.85 -1.61
C PHE A 160 -1.34 9.28 -1.06
N GLN A 161 -0.29 9.76 -0.40
CA GLN A 161 -0.23 11.14 0.06
C GLN A 161 0.27 12.05 -1.07
N PRO A 162 -0.33 13.24 -1.24
CA PRO A 162 0.18 14.21 -2.18
C PRO A 162 1.65 14.54 -1.86
N VAL A 163 2.48 14.64 -2.89
CA VAL A 163 3.86 15.09 -2.73
C VAL A 163 3.83 16.52 -2.19
N ARG A 164 4.24 16.69 -0.93
CA ARG A 164 4.33 18.00 -0.29
C ARG A 164 5.74 18.54 -0.55
N PRO A 165 5.88 19.67 -1.25
CA PRO A 165 7.19 20.28 -1.43
C PRO A 165 7.76 20.63 -0.05
N MET A 166 8.91 20.07 0.27
CA MET A 166 9.62 20.35 1.52
C MET A 166 10.57 21.52 1.31
N THR A 167 10.64 22.44 2.28
CA THR A 167 11.70 23.44 2.32
C THR A 167 13.07 22.77 2.51
N MET A 168 14.15 23.44 2.13
CA MET A 168 15.50 22.91 2.32
C MET A 168 15.78 22.56 3.79
N ASP A 169 15.28 23.35 4.74
CA ASP A 169 15.45 23.08 6.16
C ASP A 169 14.66 21.85 6.62
N GLN A 170 13.44 21.64 6.11
CA GLN A 170 12.67 20.43 6.36
C GLN A 170 13.39 19.19 5.82
N GLN A 171 13.93 19.27 4.60
CA GLN A 171 14.70 18.18 4.00
C GLN A 171 15.96 17.86 4.84
N ARG A 172 16.67 18.88 5.34
CA ARG A 172 17.85 18.70 6.22
C ARG A 172 17.49 18.03 7.54
N SER A 173 16.41 18.46 8.18
CA SER A 173 15.94 17.87 9.44
C SER A 173 15.56 16.41 9.26
N ARG A 174 14.82 16.07 8.20
CA ARG A 174 14.47 14.68 7.88
C ARG A 174 15.69 13.81 7.61
N LEU A 175 16.68 14.35 6.90
CA LEU A 175 17.94 13.66 6.67
C LEU A 175 18.70 13.42 7.99
N ALA A 176 18.75 14.42 8.88
CA ALA A 176 19.38 14.27 10.19
C ALA A 176 18.68 13.22 11.06
N GLU A 177 17.34 13.19 11.07
CA GLU A 177 16.52 12.18 11.75
C GLU A 177 16.83 10.76 11.25
N SER A 178 17.10 10.60 9.96
CA SER A 178 17.44 9.31 9.36
C SER A 178 18.85 8.78 9.71
N GLY A 179 19.61 9.55 10.51
CA GLY A 179 20.99 9.26 10.89
C GLY A 179 22.01 9.42 9.76
N LEU A 180 21.58 9.93 8.59
CA LEU A 180 22.45 10.20 7.46
C LEU A 180 23.25 11.49 7.68
N LYS A 181 24.56 11.39 7.51
CA LYS A 181 25.46 12.55 7.42
C LYS A 181 25.75 12.82 5.95
N VAL A 182 25.08 13.81 5.37
CA VAL A 182 25.38 14.31 4.02
C VAL A 182 26.03 15.69 4.18
N SER A 183 27.07 15.96 3.40
CA SER A 183 27.72 17.27 3.40
C SER A 183 26.79 18.34 2.81
N ASP A 184 26.98 19.60 3.18
CA ASP A 184 26.19 20.70 2.60
C ASP A 184 26.35 20.82 1.07
N GLU A 185 27.54 20.48 0.54
CA GLU A 185 27.80 20.45 -0.91
C GLU A 185 27.01 19.34 -1.61
N ASP A 186 26.89 18.16 -1.00
CA ASP A 186 26.17 17.04 -1.58
C ASP A 186 24.64 17.20 -1.45
N PHE A 187 24.17 17.95 -0.46
CA PHE A 187 22.75 18.11 -0.18
C PHE A 187 21.97 18.78 -1.32
N THR A 188 22.57 19.76 -2.00
CA THR A 188 21.84 20.61 -2.96
C THR A 188 21.84 20.04 -4.38
N ALA A 189 22.76 19.13 -4.70
CA ALA A 189 22.93 18.58 -6.05
C ALA A 189 22.90 17.04 -6.11
N LYS A 190 23.07 16.35 -4.98
CA LYS A 190 23.37 14.91 -4.93
C LYS A 190 22.72 14.20 -3.75
N VAL A 191 21.70 14.75 -3.10
CA VAL A 191 21.10 14.12 -1.92
C VAL A 191 20.60 12.70 -2.24
N VAL A 192 19.99 12.51 -3.41
CA VAL A 192 19.55 11.19 -3.89
C VAL A 192 20.75 10.25 -4.09
N ASP A 193 21.80 10.72 -4.76
CA ASP A 193 23.02 9.93 -4.99
C ASP A 193 23.68 9.52 -3.66
N ALA A 194 23.74 10.42 -2.67
CA ALA A 194 24.29 10.14 -1.35
C ALA A 194 23.46 9.09 -0.58
N LEU A 195 22.13 9.16 -0.68
CA LEU A 195 21.22 8.16 -0.11
C LEU A 195 21.44 6.78 -0.73
N ILE A 196 21.58 6.73 -2.06
CA ILE A 196 21.84 5.48 -2.80
C ILE A 196 23.22 4.92 -2.41
N GLN A 197 24.26 5.76 -2.38
CA GLN A 197 25.62 5.33 -2.06
C GLN A 197 25.73 4.72 -0.66
N ARG A 198 25.06 5.30 0.35
CA ARG A 198 25.01 4.72 1.70
C ARG A 198 24.49 3.28 1.68
N ARG A 199 23.39 3.03 0.95
CA ARG A 199 22.81 1.68 0.86
C ARG A 199 23.73 0.70 0.14
N ILE A 200 24.46 1.17 -0.88
CA ILE A 200 25.50 0.39 -1.57
C ILE A 200 26.61 0.03 -0.57
N ASP A 201 27.08 0.98 0.23
CA ASP A 201 28.15 0.76 1.22
C ASP A 201 27.71 -0.19 2.35
N GLU A 202 26.50 0.00 2.90
CA GLU A 202 25.89 -0.90 3.91
C GLU A 202 25.76 -2.34 3.39
N ALA A 203 25.46 -2.51 2.09
CA ALA A 203 25.37 -3.80 1.44
C ALA A 203 26.75 -4.39 1.06
N GLY A 204 27.86 -3.67 1.31
CA GLY A 204 29.20 -4.09 0.92
C GLY A 204 29.41 -4.17 -0.59
N LEU A 205 28.62 -3.41 -1.37
CA LEU A 205 28.66 -3.38 -2.83
C LEU A 205 29.56 -2.24 -3.32
N THR A 206 30.01 -2.35 -4.58
CA THR A 206 30.74 -1.28 -5.27
C THR A 206 29.91 -0.81 -6.46
N ALA A 207 29.70 0.49 -6.57
CA ALA A 207 28.98 1.08 -7.69
C ALA A 207 29.74 0.83 -9.01
N ALA A 208 29.00 0.49 -10.07
CA ALA A 208 29.56 0.35 -11.40
C ALA A 208 30.11 1.70 -11.89
N PRO A 209 31.19 1.72 -12.69
CA PRO A 209 31.69 2.96 -13.27
C PRO A 209 30.66 3.57 -14.22
N ARG A 210 30.72 4.89 -14.40
CA ARG A 210 29.88 5.58 -15.39
C ARG A 210 30.16 4.99 -16.78
N ALA A 211 29.09 4.75 -17.53
CA ALA A 211 29.19 4.31 -18.91
C ALA A 211 29.78 5.41 -19.80
N ASP A 212 30.48 5.00 -20.86
CA ASP A 212 31.01 5.94 -21.85
C ASP A 212 29.89 6.59 -22.69
N PRO A 213 30.15 7.74 -23.34
CA PRO A 213 29.12 8.46 -24.09
C PRO A 213 28.42 7.63 -25.19
N ARG A 214 29.13 6.73 -25.89
CA ARG A 214 28.49 5.88 -26.92
C ARG A 214 27.52 4.90 -26.30
N THR A 215 27.88 4.31 -25.16
CA THR A 215 26.99 3.43 -24.40
C THR A 215 25.79 4.20 -23.85
N LEU A 216 25.99 5.42 -23.33
CA LEU A 216 24.93 6.24 -22.76
C LEU A 216 23.85 6.59 -23.78
N ILE A 217 24.21 7.14 -24.95
CA ILE A 217 23.21 7.46 -25.98
C ILE A 217 22.47 6.22 -26.46
N ARG A 218 23.19 5.09 -26.66
CA ARG A 218 22.56 3.84 -27.08
C ARG A 218 21.51 3.38 -26.07
N ARG A 219 21.83 3.39 -24.77
CA ARG A 219 20.88 3.02 -23.71
C ARG A 219 19.68 3.95 -23.67
N ALA A 220 19.91 5.27 -23.68
CA ALA A 220 18.83 6.26 -23.64
C ALA A 220 17.86 6.12 -24.81
N THR A 221 18.36 5.94 -26.04
CA THR A 221 17.49 5.79 -27.23
C THR A 221 16.74 4.46 -27.21
N PHE A 222 17.37 3.36 -26.79
CA PHE A 222 16.64 2.08 -26.64
C PHE A 222 15.55 2.16 -25.58
N ASP A 223 15.80 2.86 -24.48
CA ASP A 223 14.83 3.00 -23.41
C ASP A 223 13.64 3.85 -23.86
N LEU A 224 13.93 5.07 -24.33
CA LEU A 224 12.91 6.06 -24.65
C LEU A 224 12.23 5.85 -26.01
N HIS A 225 12.92 5.32 -27.02
CA HIS A 225 12.36 5.11 -28.37
C HIS A 225 12.27 3.64 -28.78
N GLY A 226 12.90 2.70 -28.06
CA GLY A 226 12.91 1.28 -28.43
C GLY A 226 13.84 0.91 -29.58
N LEU A 227 14.57 1.87 -30.15
CA LEU A 227 15.45 1.70 -31.32
C LEU A 227 16.84 2.27 -31.04
N PRO A 228 17.90 1.82 -31.75
CA PRO A 228 19.22 2.42 -31.63
C PRO A 228 19.25 3.84 -32.22
N PRO A 229 20.17 4.71 -31.76
CA PRO A 229 20.42 6.01 -32.40
C PRO A 229 21.08 5.83 -33.77
N ALA A 230 20.92 6.82 -34.65
CA ALA A 230 21.65 6.85 -35.91
C ALA A 230 23.16 7.11 -35.66
N PRO A 231 24.07 6.59 -36.52
CA PRO A 231 25.50 6.81 -36.36
C PRO A 231 25.90 8.28 -36.20
N GLU A 232 25.25 9.18 -36.96
CA GLU A 232 25.52 10.62 -36.92
C GLU A 232 25.10 11.25 -35.58
N GLU A 233 24.02 10.76 -34.98
CA GLU A 233 23.56 11.20 -33.66
C GLU A 233 24.53 10.78 -32.56
N VAL A 234 25.12 9.59 -32.68
CA VAL A 234 26.15 9.09 -31.76
C VAL A 234 27.39 9.98 -31.82
N GLU A 235 27.92 10.25 -33.02
CA GLU A 235 29.11 11.09 -33.16
C GLU A 235 28.86 12.53 -32.68
N THR A 236 27.67 13.08 -32.97
CA THR A 236 27.26 14.40 -32.47
C THR A 236 27.22 14.42 -30.94
N PHE A 237 26.61 13.41 -30.31
CA PHE A 237 26.52 13.33 -28.85
C PHE A 237 27.88 13.12 -28.19
N VAL A 238 28.74 12.25 -28.75
CA VAL A 238 30.09 12.02 -28.23
C VAL A 238 30.91 13.32 -28.28
N ALA A 239 30.85 14.05 -29.38
CA ALA A 239 31.55 15.33 -29.53
C ALA A 239 31.01 16.41 -28.56
N ALA A 240 29.70 16.47 -28.36
CA ALA A 240 29.07 17.38 -27.40
C ALA A 240 29.44 17.01 -25.95
N SER A 241 29.35 15.71 -25.62
CA SER A 241 29.67 15.18 -24.29
C SER A 241 31.14 15.39 -23.93
N ALA A 242 32.05 15.36 -24.90
CA ALA A 242 33.46 15.69 -24.67
C ALA A 242 33.70 17.16 -24.24
N ARG A 243 32.78 18.08 -24.58
CA ARG A 243 32.87 19.51 -24.23
C ARG A 243 32.10 19.81 -22.94
N ASP A 244 30.88 19.30 -22.85
CA ASP A 244 29.99 19.47 -21.70
C ASP A 244 29.17 18.18 -21.51
N PRO A 245 29.65 17.23 -20.69
CA PRO A 245 28.97 15.96 -20.47
C PRO A 245 27.55 16.11 -19.93
N ARG A 246 27.33 17.09 -19.03
CA ARG A 246 26.04 17.28 -18.35
C ARG A 246 25.04 17.92 -19.29
N GLY A 247 25.39 19.05 -19.91
CA GLY A 247 24.51 19.73 -20.86
C GLY A 247 24.20 18.87 -22.08
N ALA A 248 25.17 18.08 -22.57
CA ALA A 248 24.94 17.14 -23.66
C ALA A 248 23.94 16.03 -23.27
N TRP A 249 24.01 15.52 -22.04
CA TRP A 249 23.06 14.52 -21.55
C TRP A 249 21.65 15.09 -21.40
N GLU A 250 21.51 16.25 -20.76
CA GLU A 250 20.22 16.94 -20.61
C GLU A 250 19.59 17.23 -21.98
N ALA A 251 20.35 17.79 -22.93
CA ALA A 251 19.88 18.06 -24.28
C ALA A 251 19.50 16.78 -25.07
N LEU A 252 20.22 15.68 -24.85
CA LEU A 252 19.86 14.38 -25.44
C LEU A 252 18.50 13.91 -24.92
N ILE A 253 18.29 13.92 -23.60
CA ILE A 253 17.05 13.43 -22.98
C ILE A 253 15.86 14.29 -23.41
N GLU A 254 15.97 15.62 -23.35
CA GLU A 254 14.93 16.54 -23.82
C GLU A 254 14.53 16.26 -25.28
N ARG A 255 15.51 16.07 -26.17
CA ARG A 255 15.27 15.74 -27.56
C ARG A 255 14.58 14.38 -27.75
N LEU A 256 14.93 13.38 -26.95
CA LEU A 256 14.31 12.07 -27.02
C LEU A 256 12.86 12.13 -26.49
N LEU A 257 12.60 12.81 -25.39
CA LEU A 257 11.25 12.98 -24.82
C LEU A 257 10.33 13.78 -25.74
N ALA A 258 10.85 14.82 -26.41
CA ALA A 258 10.08 15.64 -27.36
C ALA A 258 9.75 14.92 -28.68
N SER A 259 10.33 13.75 -28.95
CA SER A 259 10.08 13.00 -30.18
C SER A 259 8.75 12.23 -30.09
N PRO A 260 7.93 12.18 -31.15
CA PRO A 260 6.72 11.35 -31.19
C PRO A 260 6.95 9.87 -30.87
N ARG A 261 8.18 9.38 -31.11
CA ARG A 261 8.63 8.01 -30.82
C ARG A 261 8.58 7.67 -29.33
N TYR A 262 8.65 8.67 -28.45
CA TYR A 262 8.49 8.47 -27.02
C TYR A 262 7.11 7.87 -26.70
N GLY A 263 6.04 8.49 -27.17
CA GLY A 263 4.67 7.98 -27.00
C GLY A 263 4.43 6.66 -27.72
N GLU A 264 5.05 6.42 -28.88
CA GLU A 264 4.99 5.11 -29.56
C GLU A 264 5.62 4.00 -28.69
N ARG A 265 6.78 4.29 -28.08
CA ARG A 265 7.50 3.36 -27.22
C ARG A 265 6.78 3.11 -25.90
N TRP A 266 6.34 4.16 -25.22
CA TRP A 266 5.73 4.04 -23.89
C TRP A 266 4.27 3.62 -23.94
N GLY A 267 3.52 4.08 -24.95
CA GLY A 267 2.14 3.69 -25.18
C GLY A 267 1.94 2.18 -25.31
N ARG A 268 2.94 1.44 -25.84
CA ARG A 268 2.88 -0.03 -25.94
C ARG A 268 2.66 -0.73 -24.59
N HIS A 269 3.18 -0.17 -23.50
CA HIS A 269 3.04 -0.76 -22.16
C HIS A 269 1.60 -0.69 -21.69
N TRP A 270 0.93 0.43 -21.96
CA TRP A 270 -0.49 0.58 -21.69
C TRP A 270 -1.32 -0.32 -22.60
N LEU A 271 -1.01 -0.34 -23.89
CA LEU A 271 -1.74 -1.13 -24.88
C LEU A 271 -1.68 -2.63 -24.59
N ASP A 272 -0.59 -3.11 -23.98
CA ASP A 272 -0.47 -4.49 -23.50
C ASP A 272 -1.42 -4.77 -22.33
N VAL A 273 -1.48 -3.87 -21.34
CA VAL A 273 -2.41 -3.96 -20.20
C VAL A 273 -3.86 -4.01 -20.68
N THR A 274 -4.23 -3.18 -21.66
CA THR A 274 -5.59 -3.14 -22.22
C THR A 274 -5.84 -4.23 -23.26
N ARG A 275 -4.86 -5.09 -23.54
CA ARG A 275 -4.95 -6.17 -24.55
C ARG A 275 -5.37 -5.64 -25.92
N TYR A 276 -4.75 -4.55 -26.33
CA TYR A 276 -4.96 -3.96 -27.65
C TYR A 276 -4.64 -4.98 -28.75
N ALA A 277 -5.52 -5.06 -29.74
CA ALA A 277 -5.30 -5.81 -30.95
C ALA A 277 -6.07 -5.17 -32.10
N ASP A 278 -5.43 -5.07 -33.28
CA ASP A 278 -6.09 -4.61 -34.51
C ASP A 278 -7.13 -5.62 -35.03
N THR A 279 -7.15 -6.84 -34.49
CA THR A 279 -8.05 -7.91 -34.91
C THR A 279 -8.65 -8.69 -33.71
N GLY A 280 -9.64 -9.54 -34.00
CA GLY A 280 -10.35 -10.37 -33.02
C GLY A 280 -9.55 -11.54 -32.44
N GLY A 281 -8.54 -12.03 -33.16
CA GLY A 281 -7.72 -13.15 -32.73
C GLY A 281 -8.41 -14.51 -32.87
N MET A 282 -8.27 -15.37 -31.85
CA MET A 282 -8.52 -16.81 -31.91
C MET A 282 -9.88 -17.20 -32.54
N SER A 283 -9.83 -18.20 -33.43
CA SER A 283 -10.94 -18.83 -34.17
C SER A 283 -11.63 -17.98 -35.23
N ASN A 284 -11.81 -16.67 -35.02
CA ASN A 284 -12.40 -15.75 -35.99
C ASN A 284 -11.67 -14.40 -35.94
N ASP A 285 -10.64 -14.27 -36.79
CA ASP A 285 -9.74 -13.12 -36.79
C ASP A 285 -10.28 -11.97 -37.65
N TYR A 286 -11.38 -11.37 -37.21
CA TYR A 286 -11.96 -10.20 -37.89
C TYR A 286 -11.16 -8.94 -37.59
N GLU A 287 -11.00 -8.09 -38.60
CA GLU A 287 -10.43 -6.75 -38.45
C GLU A 287 -11.31 -5.89 -37.52
N ARG A 288 -10.66 -5.15 -36.62
CA ARG A 288 -11.29 -4.10 -35.82
C ARG A 288 -10.96 -2.74 -36.44
N SER A 289 -11.62 -2.39 -37.54
CA SER A 289 -11.21 -1.29 -38.45
C SER A 289 -11.02 0.10 -37.82
N ASN A 290 -11.57 0.37 -36.64
CA ASN A 290 -11.40 1.65 -35.95
C ASN A 290 -10.48 1.60 -34.73
N MET A 291 -9.91 0.44 -34.41
CA MET A 291 -9.14 0.22 -33.18
C MET A 291 -7.85 1.04 -33.15
N TRP A 292 -7.21 1.26 -34.30
CA TRP A 292 -6.03 2.14 -34.44
C TRP A 292 -6.23 3.55 -33.89
N ARG A 293 -7.48 4.06 -33.87
CA ARG A 293 -7.77 5.39 -33.30
C ARG A 293 -7.50 5.44 -31.79
N TYR A 294 -7.78 4.33 -31.10
CA TYR A 294 -7.49 4.18 -29.68
C TYR A 294 -5.98 4.11 -29.43
N ARG A 295 -5.25 3.30 -30.21
CA ARG A 295 -3.77 3.27 -30.18
C ARG A 295 -3.18 4.67 -30.35
N ASP A 296 -3.60 5.39 -31.38
CA ASP A 296 -3.07 6.72 -31.67
C ASP A 296 -3.46 7.73 -30.59
N TYR A 297 -4.63 7.57 -29.97
CA TYR A 297 -5.01 8.35 -28.79
C TYR A 297 -4.05 8.09 -27.62
N VAL A 298 -3.74 6.83 -27.30
CA VAL A 298 -2.80 6.48 -26.23
C VAL A 298 -1.43 7.08 -26.52
N VAL A 299 -0.91 6.92 -27.74
CA VAL A 299 0.37 7.50 -28.16
C VAL A 299 0.37 9.03 -27.99
N ARG A 300 -0.70 9.71 -28.40
CA ARG A 300 -0.83 11.18 -28.20
C ARG A 300 -0.87 11.55 -26.72
N ALA A 301 -1.59 10.79 -25.89
CA ALA A 301 -1.69 11.07 -24.46
C ALA A 301 -0.32 11.02 -23.76
N PHE A 302 0.54 10.06 -24.11
CA PHE A 302 1.92 10.01 -23.62
C PHE A 302 2.77 11.17 -24.15
N ASN A 303 2.67 11.49 -25.45
CA ASN A 303 3.45 12.59 -26.04
C ASN A 303 3.04 13.98 -25.55
N SER A 304 1.78 14.17 -25.14
CA SER A 304 1.29 15.43 -24.60
C SER A 304 1.39 15.52 -23.08
N ASP A 305 2.03 14.54 -22.42
CA ASP A 305 2.11 14.42 -20.97
C ASP A 305 0.73 14.59 -20.29
N LYS A 306 -0.27 13.86 -20.78
CA LYS A 306 -1.63 13.94 -20.25
C LYS A 306 -1.62 13.52 -18.77
N PRO A 307 -2.24 14.31 -17.86
CA PRO A 307 -2.38 13.92 -16.47
C PRO A 307 -2.98 12.53 -16.31
N TYR A 308 -2.34 11.70 -15.49
CA TYR A 308 -2.68 10.29 -15.34
C TYR A 308 -4.14 10.08 -14.90
N ASP A 309 -4.64 10.91 -13.98
CA ASP A 309 -6.03 10.90 -13.51
C ASP A 309 -7.01 11.17 -14.66
N ALA A 310 -6.78 12.19 -15.48
CA ALA A 310 -7.59 12.48 -16.65
C ALA A 310 -7.55 11.33 -17.67
N PHE A 311 -6.37 10.77 -17.92
CA PHE A 311 -6.21 9.62 -18.81
C PHE A 311 -7.03 8.41 -18.33
N VAL A 312 -6.95 8.05 -17.03
CA VAL A 312 -7.69 6.92 -16.45
C VAL A 312 -9.20 7.16 -16.48
N ILE A 313 -9.67 8.37 -16.16
CA ILE A 313 -11.10 8.70 -16.24
C ILE A 313 -11.61 8.50 -17.68
N GLU A 314 -10.87 8.96 -18.68
CA GLU A 314 -11.22 8.76 -20.09
C GLU A 314 -11.25 7.29 -20.51
N GLN A 315 -10.48 6.40 -19.85
CA GLN A 315 -10.56 4.95 -20.09
C GLN A 315 -11.82 4.31 -19.51
N LEU A 316 -12.25 4.77 -18.33
CA LEU A 316 -13.35 4.17 -17.57
C LEU A 316 -14.73 4.70 -17.97
N ALA A 317 -14.81 5.99 -18.31
CA ALA A 317 -16.06 6.71 -18.54
C ALA A 317 -16.02 7.54 -19.84
N GLY A 318 -15.29 7.07 -20.85
CA GLY A 318 -15.12 7.78 -22.12
C GLY A 318 -16.44 8.01 -22.88
N ASP A 319 -17.44 7.15 -22.68
CA ASP A 319 -18.80 7.28 -23.20
C ASP A 319 -19.58 8.42 -22.54
N GLU A 320 -19.49 8.57 -21.22
CA GLU A 320 -20.09 9.68 -20.48
C GLU A 320 -19.46 11.05 -20.86
N LEU A 321 -18.20 11.04 -21.30
CA LEU A 321 -17.46 12.23 -21.75
C LEU A 321 -17.60 12.54 -23.24
N ALA A 322 -18.23 11.65 -24.02
CA ALA A 322 -18.18 11.70 -25.48
C ALA A 322 -18.79 13.00 -26.05
N ASP A 323 -19.94 13.42 -25.51
CA ASP A 323 -20.67 14.62 -25.98
C ASP A 323 -19.87 15.90 -25.75
N GLN A 324 -19.24 16.03 -24.58
CA GLN A 324 -18.37 17.16 -24.28
C GLN A 324 -17.15 17.17 -25.21
N SER A 325 -16.49 16.01 -25.36
CA SER A 325 -15.32 15.87 -26.23
C SER A 325 -15.61 16.19 -27.70
N VAL A 326 -16.81 15.83 -28.20
CA VAL A 326 -17.26 16.20 -29.55
C VAL A 326 -17.45 17.70 -29.66
N ARG A 327 -18.14 18.32 -28.69
CA ARG A 327 -18.38 19.78 -28.68
C ARG A 327 -17.07 20.55 -28.68
N GLU A 328 -16.08 20.17 -27.87
CA GLU A 328 -14.76 20.82 -27.82
C GLU A 328 -14.02 20.74 -29.16
N ARG A 329 -14.10 19.60 -29.87
CA ARG A 329 -13.46 19.45 -31.19
C ARG A 329 -14.15 20.20 -32.32
N THR A 330 -15.47 20.38 -32.25
CA THR A 330 -16.26 21.01 -33.33
C THR A 330 -16.51 22.50 -33.13
N SER A 331 -16.48 22.99 -31.88
CA SER A 331 -16.67 24.42 -31.57
C SER A 331 -15.44 25.30 -31.82
N GLY A 332 -14.28 24.71 -32.14
CA GLY A 332 -13.03 25.43 -32.41
C GLY A 332 -12.77 25.84 -33.87
N SER A 333 -13.73 25.71 -34.79
CA SER A 333 -13.53 26.04 -36.22
C SER A 333 -14.29 27.27 -36.75
N GLU A 334 -14.72 28.19 -35.87
CA GLU A 334 -15.33 29.47 -36.27
C GLU A 334 -14.57 30.69 -35.72
N ALA A 335 -13.28 30.83 -36.07
CA ALA A 335 -12.53 32.08 -35.92
C ALA A 335 -11.73 32.41 -37.18
#